data_AF-A0AB73LNU9-F1
#
_entry.id   AF-A0AB73LNU9-F1
#
_cell.length_a   1.000
_cell.length_b   1.000
_cell.length_c   1.000
_cell.angle_alpha   90.00
_cell.angle_beta   90.00
_cell.angle_gamma   90.00
#
_symmetry.space_group_name_H-M   'P 1'
#
loop_
_entity.id
_entity.type
_entity.pdbx_description
1 polymer ?
#
loop_
_entity_poly.entity_id
_entity_poly.type
_entity_poly.pdbx_seq_one_letter_code
_entity_poly.pdbx_strand_id
1 'polypeptide(L)'
;MENLDRTRLVFIYSIVLFFLLTTYVSCNSFGKRRIPKSSISFTEIAEARSFLERLERYLQTISDLLQRNLVLAVKSSNGIYYQEDRNQLDVQFQELLKEICRIRESAHFENETLFDKPGNVSLQIDPHSYSILFPLPELEPENFGVSSCNSNNFKSKMSVKTDLFAERSVYLTEKALSIVSWERSRIVVLWDRLDQ
;
A
#
# COMPACT_ATOMS: atom_id res chain seq x y z
N MET A 1 -24.06 24.89 51.15
CA MET A 1 -23.56 23.79 50.30
C MET A 1 -23.74 24.15 48.82
N GLU A 2 -23.24 25.31 48.38
CA GLU A 2 -23.59 25.86 47.04
C GLU A 2 -22.36 26.13 46.15
N ASN A 3 -21.15 26.08 46.72
CA ASN A 3 -19.89 26.31 45.99
C ASN A 3 -19.25 25.04 45.42
N LEU A 4 -19.65 23.85 45.90
CA LEU A 4 -19.10 22.58 45.44
C LEU A 4 -19.68 22.14 44.09
N ASP A 5 -20.88 22.62 43.73
CA ASP A 5 -21.57 22.27 42.48
C ASP A 5 -21.09 23.14 41.31
N ARG A 6 -20.84 24.43 41.58
CA ARG A 6 -20.35 25.39 40.58
C ARG A 6 -18.97 25.01 40.04
N THR A 7 -18.10 24.49 40.90
CA THR A 7 -16.75 24.02 40.51
C THR A 7 -16.80 22.74 39.68
N ARG A 8 -17.73 21.82 39.98
CA ARG A 8 -17.96 20.62 39.15
C ARG A 8 -18.55 20.95 37.79
N LEU A 9 -19.49 21.90 37.73
CA LEU A 9 -20.09 22.36 36.48
C LEU A 9 -19.04 22.97 35.54
N VAL A 10 -18.15 23.82 36.06
CA VAL A 10 -17.06 24.43 35.27
C VAL A 10 -16.08 23.37 34.77
N PHE A 11 -15.80 22.33 35.56
CA PHE A 11 -14.92 21.24 35.16
C PHE A 11 -15.52 20.41 34.01
N ILE A 12 -16.82 20.13 34.08
CA ILE A 12 -17.55 19.40 33.02
C ILE A 12 -17.58 20.21 31.72
N TYR A 13 -17.89 21.51 31.79
CA TYR A 13 -17.89 22.38 30.60
C TYR A 13 -16.50 22.51 29.97
N SER A 14 -15.43 22.57 30.79
CA SER A 14 -14.04 22.64 30.31
C SER A 14 -13.64 21.36 29.56
N ILE A 15 -14.02 20.19 30.10
CA ILE A 15 -13.73 18.89 29.45
C ILE A 15 -14.50 18.74 28.14
N VAL A 16 -15.80 19.07 28.12
CA VAL A 16 -16.63 18.99 26.91
C VAL A 16 -16.14 19.94 25.82
N LEU A 17 -15.73 21.16 26.17
CA LEU A 17 -15.16 22.12 25.23
C LEU A 17 -13.83 21.62 24.64
N PHE A 18 -12.99 20.96 25.45
CA PHE A 18 -11.76 20.35 24.98
C PHE A 18 -12.01 19.20 23.99
N PHE A 19 -13.01 18.34 24.23
CA PHE A 19 -13.40 17.28 23.29
C PHE A 19 -14.03 17.81 21.98
N LEU A 20 -14.77 18.91 22.04
CA LEU A 20 -15.29 19.58 20.83
C LEU A 20 -14.16 20.25 20.02
N LEU A 21 -13.13 20.78 20.68
CA LEU A 21 -11.96 21.34 20.01
C LEU A 21 -11.09 20.26 19.35
N THR A 22 -10.90 19.09 19.98
CA THR A 22 -10.08 18.01 19.41
C THR A 22 -10.73 17.33 18.20
N THR A 23 -12.06 17.23 18.19
CA THR A 23 -12.81 16.76 17.01
C THR A 23 -12.78 17.78 15.87
N TYR A 24 -12.81 19.09 16.16
CA TYR A 24 -12.68 20.15 15.14
C TYR A 24 -11.32 20.13 14.44
N VAL A 25 -10.23 19.87 15.16
CA VAL A 25 -8.87 19.82 14.58
C VAL A 25 -8.67 18.58 13.69
N SER A 26 -9.41 17.48 13.91
CA SER A 26 -9.31 16.28 13.06
C SER A 26 -9.99 16.41 11.69
N CYS A 27 -10.72 17.49 11.40
CA CYS A 27 -11.45 17.65 10.14
C CYS A 27 -10.82 18.68 9.19
N ASN A 28 -9.49 18.87 9.24
CA ASN A 28 -8.80 19.83 8.35
C ASN A 28 -7.53 19.30 7.66
N SER A 29 -7.29 17.99 7.68
CA SER A 29 -6.13 17.38 6.99
C SER A 29 -6.47 16.64 5.70
N PHE A 30 -7.63 16.86 5.10
CA PHE A 30 -7.82 16.58 3.67
C PHE A 30 -7.09 17.65 2.86
N GLY A 31 -5.76 17.58 2.91
CA GLY A 31 -4.87 18.36 2.08
C GLY A 31 -5.34 18.24 0.64
N LYS A 32 -5.54 19.39 0.00
CA LYS A 32 -5.73 19.49 -1.44
C LYS A 32 -4.68 18.60 -2.11
N ARG A 33 -5.10 17.48 -2.71
CA ARG A 33 -4.23 16.74 -3.63
C ARG A 33 -3.92 17.74 -4.75
N ARG A 34 -2.77 18.41 -4.69
CA ARG A 34 -2.17 18.96 -5.90
C ARG A 34 -2.09 17.76 -6.81
N ILE A 35 -2.86 17.74 -7.88
CA ILE A 35 -2.73 16.72 -8.91
C ILE A 35 -1.27 16.88 -9.36
N PRO A 36 -0.36 15.93 -9.03
CA PRO A 36 1.00 16.05 -9.49
C PRO A 36 0.93 16.12 -11.02
N LYS A 37 1.71 17.04 -11.60
CA LYS A 37 1.93 17.10 -13.04
C LYS A 37 2.17 15.66 -13.53
N SER A 38 1.45 15.22 -14.55
CA SER A 38 1.60 13.85 -15.06
C SER A 38 3.08 13.58 -15.33
N SER A 39 3.60 12.52 -14.72
CA SER A 39 5.00 12.12 -14.85
C SER A 39 5.21 11.36 -16.16
N ILE A 40 4.15 10.74 -16.67
CA ILE A 40 4.17 9.95 -17.89
C ILE A 40 2.99 10.42 -18.74
N SER A 41 3.25 10.70 -20.01
CA SER A 41 2.20 11.05 -20.97
C SER A 41 2.33 10.21 -22.22
N PHE A 42 1.22 9.64 -22.67
CA PHE A 42 1.15 8.85 -23.89
C PHE A 42 0.37 9.59 -24.95
N THR A 43 0.93 9.67 -26.16
CA THR A 43 0.24 10.16 -27.35
C THR A 43 -0.22 9.03 -28.25
N GLU A 44 0.35 7.83 -28.09
CA GLU A 44 0.00 6.66 -28.87
C GLU A 44 -0.62 5.56 -28.00
N ILE A 45 -1.67 4.89 -28.50
CA ILE A 45 -2.32 3.77 -27.82
C ILE A 45 -1.33 2.63 -27.58
N ALA A 46 -0.41 2.37 -28.50
CA ALA A 46 0.57 1.29 -28.39
C ALA A 46 1.51 1.47 -27.18
N GLU A 47 1.95 2.70 -26.91
CA GLU A 47 2.78 3.02 -25.74
C GLU A 47 2.00 2.82 -24.45
N ALA A 48 0.73 3.26 -24.41
CA ALA A 48 -0.15 3.08 -23.27
C ALA A 48 -0.39 1.59 -22.96
N ARG A 49 -0.60 0.76 -23.99
CA ARG A 49 -0.72 -0.69 -23.86
C ARG A 49 0.56 -1.31 -23.29
N SER A 50 1.73 -0.97 -23.84
CA SER A 50 3.04 -1.42 -23.35
C SER A 50 3.27 -1.05 -21.88
N PHE A 51 2.86 0.15 -21.49
CA PHE A 51 2.89 0.59 -20.11
C PHE A 51 2.02 -0.27 -19.20
N LEU A 52 0.76 -0.53 -19.58
CA LEU A 52 -0.15 -1.34 -18.78
C LEU A 52 0.29 -2.80 -18.68
N GLU A 53 0.83 -3.38 -19.74
CA GLU A 53 1.39 -4.74 -19.71
C GLU A 53 2.55 -4.83 -18.71
N ARG A 54 3.44 -3.84 -18.72
CA ARG A 54 4.58 -3.80 -17.80
C ARG A 54 4.13 -3.60 -16.37
N LEU A 55 3.19 -2.69 -16.13
CA LEU A 55 2.64 -2.42 -14.80
C LEU A 55 1.93 -3.66 -14.23
N GLU A 56 1.06 -4.30 -15.03
CA GLU A 56 0.34 -5.52 -14.64
C GLU A 56 1.31 -6.66 -14.33
N ARG A 57 2.39 -6.82 -15.10
CA ARG A 57 3.42 -7.84 -14.83
C ARG A 57 4.09 -7.65 -13.46
N TYR A 58 4.42 -6.41 -13.09
CA TYR A 58 4.97 -6.13 -11.76
C TYR A 58 3.96 -6.46 -10.66
N LEU A 59 2.72 -5.99 -10.79
CA LEU A 59 1.67 -6.25 -9.79
C LEU A 59 1.34 -7.74 -9.65
N GLN A 60 1.30 -8.48 -10.75
CA GLN A 60 1.11 -9.93 -10.74
C GLN A 60 2.26 -10.61 -10.00
N THR A 61 3.51 -10.24 -10.27
CA THR A 61 4.67 -10.83 -9.58
C THR A 61 4.63 -10.54 -8.07
N ILE A 62 4.29 -9.30 -7.67
CA ILE A 62 4.12 -8.94 -6.26
C ILE A 62 2.97 -9.75 -5.62
N SER A 63 1.85 -9.89 -6.32
CA SER A 63 0.70 -10.70 -5.88
C SER A 63 1.12 -12.16 -5.61
N ASP A 64 1.89 -12.77 -6.50
CA ASP A 64 2.33 -14.16 -6.37
C ASP A 64 3.28 -14.34 -5.17
N LEU A 65 4.19 -13.39 -4.94
CA LEU A 65 5.07 -13.40 -3.77
C LEU A 65 4.29 -13.21 -2.46
N LEU A 66 3.28 -12.34 -2.47
CA LEU A 66 2.40 -12.14 -1.32
C LEU A 66 1.58 -13.40 -1.00
N GLN A 67 1.03 -14.07 -2.01
CA GLN A 67 0.31 -15.34 -1.80
C GLN A 67 1.22 -16.40 -1.19
N ARG A 68 2.48 -16.48 -1.63
CA ARG A 68 3.47 -17.39 -1.02
C ARG A 68 3.79 -17.01 0.42
N ASN A 69 3.96 -15.72 0.71
CA ASN A 69 4.12 -15.23 2.08
C ASN A 69 2.93 -15.59 2.97
N LEU A 70 1.70 -15.47 2.44
CA LEU A 70 0.48 -15.82 3.16
C LEU A 70 0.48 -17.31 3.53
N VAL A 71 0.83 -18.19 2.58
CA VAL A 71 0.93 -19.63 2.85
C VAL A 71 1.95 -19.94 3.94
N LEU A 72 3.12 -19.27 3.94
CA LEU A 72 4.13 -19.44 5.00
C LEU A 72 3.64 -18.95 6.37
N ALA A 73 2.95 -17.81 6.40
CA ALA A 73 2.40 -17.25 7.63
C ALA A 73 1.29 -18.13 8.21
N VAL A 74 0.34 -18.59 7.38
CA VAL A 74 -0.72 -19.55 7.78
C VAL A 74 -0.12 -20.88 8.24
N LYS A 75 0.95 -21.33 7.58
CA LYS A 75 1.64 -22.55 8.00
C LYS A 75 2.24 -22.36 9.40
N SER A 76 2.95 -21.26 9.64
CA SER A 76 3.64 -21.01 10.91
C SER A 76 2.69 -20.64 12.06
N SER A 77 1.52 -20.07 11.77
CA SER A 77 0.50 -19.78 12.78
C SER A 77 -0.12 -21.04 13.38
N ASN A 78 0.02 -22.19 12.71
CA ASN A 78 -0.37 -23.46 13.29
C ASN A 78 0.56 -23.82 14.48
N GLY A 79 -0.03 -24.00 15.66
CA GLY A 79 0.71 -24.19 16.92
C GLY A 79 1.57 -25.46 17.01
N ILE A 80 1.47 -26.37 16.05
CA ILE A 80 2.17 -27.67 16.07
C ILE A 80 3.64 -27.62 15.64
N TYR A 81 4.11 -26.54 15.03
CA TYR A 81 5.49 -26.44 14.52
C TYR A 81 6.49 -26.25 15.66
N TYR A 82 7.68 -26.84 15.52
CA TYR A 82 8.81 -26.58 16.41
C TYR A 82 9.43 -25.20 16.11
N GLN A 83 10.18 -24.66 17.07
CA GLN A 83 10.74 -23.32 16.94
C GLN A 83 11.78 -23.24 15.82
N GLU A 84 12.57 -24.30 15.63
CA GLU A 84 13.55 -24.43 14.55
C GLU A 84 12.87 -24.36 13.18
N ASP A 85 11.75 -25.06 13.01
CA ASP A 85 10.97 -25.03 11.76
C ASP A 85 10.41 -23.62 11.51
N ARG A 86 9.88 -22.96 12.55
CA ARG A 86 9.40 -21.57 12.44
C ARG A 86 10.50 -20.60 12.05
N ASN A 87 11.72 -20.80 12.55
CA ASN A 87 12.86 -19.99 12.15
C ASN A 87 13.21 -20.18 10.66
N GLN A 88 13.13 -21.40 10.14
CA GLN A 88 13.36 -21.66 8.70
C GLN A 88 12.24 -21.08 7.83
N LEU A 89 10.98 -21.19 8.26
CA LEU A 89 9.85 -20.54 7.59
C LEU A 89 10.02 -19.02 7.58
N ASP A 90 10.47 -18.43 8.68
CA ASP A 90 10.71 -16.99 8.78
C ASP A 90 11.82 -16.52 7.85
N VAL A 91 12.92 -17.27 7.71
CA VAL A 91 13.97 -16.93 6.72
C VAL A 91 13.39 -16.86 5.31
N GLN A 92 12.58 -17.84 4.91
CA GLN A 92 11.92 -17.83 3.59
C GLN A 92 10.94 -16.65 3.46
N PHE A 93 10.14 -16.41 4.50
CA PHE A 93 9.16 -15.32 4.54
C PHE A 93 9.82 -13.95 4.39
N GLN A 94 10.91 -13.69 5.13
CA GLN A 94 11.64 -12.42 5.02
C GLN A 94 12.28 -12.26 3.64
N GLU A 95 12.78 -13.33 3.02
CA GLU A 95 13.37 -13.26 1.68
C GLU A 95 12.33 -12.91 0.62
N LEU A 96 11.11 -13.44 0.72
CA LEU A 96 10.02 -13.04 -0.16
C LEU A 96 9.62 -11.57 0.01
N LEU A 97 9.62 -11.05 1.24
CA LEU A 97 9.38 -9.61 1.48
C LEU A 97 10.48 -8.73 0.87
N LYS A 98 11.75 -9.14 0.96
CA LYS A 98 12.85 -8.44 0.29
C LYS A 98 12.69 -8.46 -1.23
N GLU A 99 12.25 -9.58 -1.79
CA GLU A 99 12.02 -9.67 -3.24
C GLU A 99 10.88 -8.74 -3.69
N ILE A 100 9.81 -8.62 -2.90
CA ILE A 100 8.76 -7.62 -3.14
C ILE A 100 9.35 -6.19 -3.13
N CYS A 101 10.18 -5.86 -2.14
CA CYS A 101 10.87 -4.56 -2.10
C CYS A 101 11.73 -4.34 -3.34
N ARG A 102 12.52 -5.33 -3.75
CA ARG A 102 13.40 -5.26 -4.92
C ARG A 102 12.59 -5.02 -6.19
N ILE A 103 11.48 -5.74 -6.37
CA ILE A 103 10.60 -5.54 -7.52
C ILE A 103 10.03 -4.12 -7.49
N ARG A 104 9.54 -3.65 -6.34
CA ARG A 104 8.99 -2.30 -6.19
C ARG A 104 10.00 -1.23 -6.62
N GLU A 105 11.22 -1.32 -6.11
CA GLU A 105 12.30 -0.34 -6.37
C GLU A 105 12.83 -0.45 -7.80
N SER A 106 12.81 -1.64 -8.40
CA SER A 106 13.21 -1.85 -9.79
C SER A 106 12.12 -1.52 -10.81
N ALA A 107 10.89 -1.26 -10.37
CA ALA A 107 9.75 -1.06 -11.25
C ALA A 107 9.83 0.32 -11.90
N HIS A 108 10.15 0.31 -13.20
CA HIS A 108 10.25 1.50 -14.02
C HIS A 108 9.54 1.31 -15.35
N PHE A 109 9.03 2.42 -15.86
CA PHE A 109 8.64 2.53 -17.25
C PHE A 109 9.41 3.71 -17.83
N GLU A 110 10.16 3.45 -18.90
CA GLU A 110 11.16 4.39 -19.42
C GLU A 110 12.08 4.88 -18.29
N ASN A 111 12.10 6.19 -18.01
CA ASN A 111 12.95 6.79 -16.99
C ASN A 111 12.17 7.15 -15.70
N GLU A 112 10.91 6.71 -15.58
CA GLU A 112 10.04 7.03 -14.46
C GLU A 112 9.81 5.80 -13.55
N THR A 113 9.92 6.01 -12.24
CA THR A 113 9.60 4.99 -11.24
C THR A 113 8.09 4.83 -11.10
N LEU A 114 7.63 3.59 -10.95
CA LEU A 114 6.20 3.29 -10.94
C LEU A 114 5.55 3.36 -9.55
N PHE A 115 6.32 3.09 -8.49
CA PHE A 115 5.76 2.87 -7.14
C PHE A 115 6.42 3.69 -6.02
N ASP A 116 7.54 4.36 -6.29
CA ASP A 116 8.30 5.07 -5.24
C ASP A 116 7.77 6.47 -4.95
N LYS A 117 7.01 7.06 -5.87
CA LYS A 117 6.47 8.42 -5.73
C LYS A 117 5.03 8.49 -6.25
N PRO A 118 4.17 9.31 -5.63
CA PRO A 118 2.86 9.59 -6.19
C PRO A 118 3.02 10.26 -7.54
N GLY A 119 2.30 9.75 -8.53
CA GLY A 119 2.35 10.24 -9.90
C GLY A 119 1.07 9.93 -10.64
N ASN A 120 0.93 10.54 -11.81
CA ASN A 120 -0.17 10.26 -12.71
C ASN A 120 0.37 9.98 -14.11
N VAL A 121 -0.34 9.09 -14.79
CA VAL A 121 -0.22 8.84 -16.21
C VAL A 121 -1.34 9.60 -16.91
N SER A 122 -1.00 10.39 -17.91
CA SER A 122 -1.98 11.02 -18.81
C SER A 122 -1.96 10.34 -20.17
N LEU A 123 -3.11 9.86 -20.61
CA LEU A 123 -3.28 9.33 -21.95
C LEU A 123 -4.00 10.37 -22.80
N GLN A 124 -3.29 10.93 -23.78
CA GLN A 124 -3.79 11.94 -24.71
C GLN A 124 -3.61 11.42 -26.14
N ILE A 125 -4.47 10.49 -26.54
CA ILE A 125 -4.45 9.87 -27.87
C ILE A 125 -4.66 10.91 -28.98
N ASP A 126 -5.44 11.95 -28.67
CA ASP A 126 -5.72 13.06 -29.58
C ASP A 126 -5.41 14.41 -28.91
N PRO A 127 -4.70 15.33 -29.58
CA PRO A 127 -4.37 16.65 -29.05
C PRO A 127 -5.60 17.51 -28.69
N HIS A 128 -6.73 17.24 -29.33
CA HIS A 128 -7.98 17.98 -29.18
C HIS A 128 -9.02 17.27 -28.28
N SER A 129 -8.68 16.08 -27.79
CA SER A 129 -9.58 15.25 -26.97
C SER A 129 -9.25 15.36 -25.49
N TYR A 130 -10.18 14.89 -24.65
CA TYR A 130 -9.95 14.79 -23.21
C TYR A 130 -8.89 13.74 -22.89
N SER A 131 -7.93 14.09 -22.04
CA SER A 131 -6.94 13.13 -21.55
C SER A 131 -7.53 12.22 -20.48
N ILE A 132 -7.26 10.92 -20.57
CA ILE A 132 -7.58 9.97 -19.49
C ILE A 132 -6.46 10.06 -18.45
N LEU A 133 -6.82 10.47 -17.23
CA LEU A 133 -5.89 10.52 -16.10
C LEU A 133 -5.95 9.21 -15.32
N PHE A 134 -4.81 8.55 -15.17
CA PHE A 134 -4.65 7.35 -14.37
C PHE A 134 -3.59 7.57 -13.28
N PRO A 135 -3.98 7.64 -12.00
CA PRO A 135 -3.02 7.69 -10.89
C PRO A 135 -2.17 6.42 -10.83
N LEU A 136 -0.86 6.57 -10.64
CA LEU A 136 0.03 5.42 -10.43
C LEU A 136 -0.32 4.68 -9.12
N PRO A 137 -0.14 3.35 -9.07
CA PRO A 137 -0.35 2.58 -7.85
C PRO A 137 0.54 3.04 -6.70
N GLU A 138 -0.04 3.14 -5.51
CA GLU A 138 0.69 3.57 -4.31
C GLU A 138 1.01 2.37 -3.43
N LEU A 139 2.20 1.79 -3.65
CA LEU A 139 2.66 0.58 -2.97
C LEU A 139 3.67 0.89 -1.86
N GLU A 140 3.32 1.81 -0.95
CA GLU A 140 4.20 2.18 0.16
C GLU A 140 4.64 0.95 0.97
N PRO A 141 5.94 0.82 1.34
CA PRO A 141 6.44 -0.35 2.09
C PRO A 141 5.65 -0.68 3.35
N GLU A 142 5.11 0.34 4.02
CA GLU A 142 4.35 0.17 5.26
C GLU A 142 3.06 -0.63 5.07
N ASN A 143 2.43 -0.52 3.89
CA ASN A 143 1.25 -1.30 3.52
C ASN A 143 1.56 -2.80 3.36
N PHE A 144 2.83 -3.14 3.17
CA PHE A 144 3.35 -4.51 3.10
C PHE A 144 3.99 -4.94 4.43
N GLY A 145 3.80 -4.17 5.51
CA GLY A 145 4.40 -4.42 6.81
C GLY A 145 5.93 -4.23 6.83
N VAL A 146 6.49 -3.53 5.85
CA VAL A 146 7.93 -3.25 5.75
C VAL A 146 8.21 -1.82 6.18
N SER A 147 9.16 -1.63 7.10
CA SER A 147 9.59 -0.30 7.56
C SER A 147 10.73 0.27 6.71
N SER A 148 11.54 -0.60 6.10
CA SER A 148 12.66 -0.21 5.25
C SER A 148 12.93 -1.32 4.24
N CYS A 149 12.98 -0.94 2.97
CA CYS A 149 13.31 -1.84 1.87
C CYS A 149 14.79 -1.78 1.44
N ASN A 150 15.59 -0.93 2.09
CA ASN A 150 17.02 -0.83 1.80
C ASN A 150 17.72 -2.18 1.98
N SER A 151 18.40 -2.69 0.95
CA SER A 151 19.06 -4.00 0.97
C SER A 151 20.06 -4.19 2.12
N ASN A 152 20.75 -3.12 2.53
CA ASN A 152 21.74 -3.18 3.61
C ASN A 152 21.10 -3.06 5.00
N ASN A 153 19.83 -2.67 5.08
CA ASN A 153 19.12 -2.41 6.33
C ASN A 153 17.62 -2.69 6.16
N PHE A 154 17.31 -3.88 5.64
CA PHE A 154 15.94 -4.32 5.45
C PHE A 154 15.28 -4.51 6.82
N LYS A 155 14.11 -3.92 7.01
CA LYS A 155 13.37 -4.01 8.28
C LYS A 155 11.90 -4.29 8.02
N SER A 156 11.42 -5.44 8.48
CA SER A 156 10.01 -5.81 8.47
C SER A 156 9.41 -5.73 9.88
N LYS A 157 8.13 -5.35 9.97
CA LYS A 157 7.30 -5.47 11.18
C LYS A 157 6.66 -6.85 11.28
N MET A 158 6.70 -7.63 10.19
CA MET A 158 6.12 -8.96 10.07
C MET A 158 7.15 -10.02 10.39
N SER A 159 6.76 -11.04 11.12
CA SER A 159 7.56 -12.22 11.42
C SER A 159 6.66 -13.41 11.65
N VAL A 160 7.16 -14.60 11.35
CA VAL A 160 6.44 -15.84 11.56
C VAL A 160 7.13 -16.75 12.59
N LYS A 161 8.01 -16.18 13.43
CA LYS A 161 8.74 -16.94 14.47
C LYS A 161 7.87 -17.42 15.63
N THR A 162 6.72 -16.79 15.85
CA THR A 162 5.73 -17.22 16.84
C THR A 162 4.35 -17.27 16.19
N ASP A 163 3.44 -18.03 16.78
CA ASP A 163 2.02 -18.07 16.43
C ASP A 163 1.38 -16.68 16.36
N LEU A 164 1.52 -15.88 17.42
CA LEU A 164 0.95 -14.52 17.50
C LEU A 164 1.47 -13.59 16.38
N PHE A 165 2.78 -13.61 16.11
CA PHE A 165 3.35 -12.80 15.03
C PHE A 165 2.98 -13.34 13.66
N ALA A 166 2.85 -14.67 13.51
CA ALA A 166 2.40 -15.29 12.27
C ALA A 166 0.95 -14.91 11.94
N GLU A 167 0.03 -14.94 12.90
CA GLU A 167 -1.36 -14.48 12.72
C GLU A 167 -1.43 -12.99 12.31
N ARG A 168 -0.64 -12.14 12.96
CA ARG A 168 -0.55 -10.72 12.56
C ARG A 168 0.01 -10.57 11.15
N SER A 169 0.97 -11.42 10.78
CA SER A 169 1.57 -11.43 9.45
C SER A 169 0.56 -11.89 8.40
N VAL A 170 -0.30 -12.87 8.69
CA VAL A 170 -1.43 -13.26 7.83
C VAL A 170 -2.30 -12.04 7.51
N TYR A 171 -2.79 -11.34 8.53
CA TYR A 171 -3.63 -10.16 8.36
C TYR A 171 -2.96 -9.07 7.50
N LEU A 172 -1.68 -8.77 7.78
CA LEU A 172 -0.95 -7.75 7.02
C LEU A 172 -0.70 -8.17 5.57
N THR A 173 -0.43 -9.46 5.31
CA THR A 173 -0.28 -9.98 3.95
C THR A 173 -1.59 -9.96 3.17
N GLU A 174 -2.70 -10.32 3.80
CA GLU A 174 -4.04 -10.24 3.18
C GLU A 174 -4.42 -8.79 2.84
N LYS A 175 -4.11 -7.85 3.75
CA LYS A 175 -4.27 -6.42 3.47
C LYS A 175 -3.45 -6.00 2.24
N ALA A 176 -2.18 -6.39 2.17
CA ALA A 176 -1.33 -6.09 1.01
C ALA A 176 -1.87 -6.71 -0.29
N LEU A 177 -2.37 -7.96 -0.24
CA LEU A 177 -3.02 -8.62 -1.37
C LEU A 177 -4.25 -7.85 -1.85
N SER A 178 -5.07 -7.35 -0.92
CA SER A 178 -6.26 -6.56 -1.27
C SER A 178 -5.90 -5.26 -2.01
N ILE A 179 -4.81 -4.60 -1.59
CA ILE A 179 -4.30 -3.38 -2.25
C ILE A 179 -3.85 -3.72 -3.67
N VAL A 180 -3.01 -4.75 -3.84
CA VAL A 180 -2.53 -5.16 -5.16
C VAL A 180 -3.68 -5.60 -6.07
N SER A 181 -4.65 -6.35 -5.55
CA SER A 181 -5.84 -6.77 -6.28
C SER A 181 -6.70 -5.58 -6.75
N TRP A 182 -6.83 -4.57 -5.90
CA TRP A 182 -7.52 -3.32 -6.26
C TRP A 182 -6.81 -2.59 -7.41
N GLU A 183 -5.49 -2.46 -7.34
CA GLU A 183 -4.70 -1.79 -8.40
C GLU A 183 -4.79 -2.52 -9.74
N ARG A 184 -4.72 -3.85 -9.73
CA ARG A 184 -4.90 -4.66 -10.94
C ARG A 184 -6.30 -4.52 -11.53
N SER A 185 -7.33 -4.45 -10.69
CA SER A 185 -8.70 -4.22 -11.13
C SER A 185 -8.85 -2.86 -11.84
N ARG A 186 -8.13 -1.83 -11.39
CA ARG A 186 -8.10 -0.53 -12.08
C ARG A 186 -7.44 -0.61 -13.45
N ILE A 187 -6.42 -1.44 -13.61
CA ILE A 187 -5.73 -1.66 -14.90
C ILE A 187 -6.67 -2.35 -15.88
N VAL A 188 -7.44 -3.35 -15.45
CA VAL A 188 -8.46 -4.02 -16.30
C VAL A 188 -9.46 -3.01 -16.87
N VAL A 189 -9.98 -2.11 -16.03
CA VAL A 189 -10.90 -1.05 -16.48
C VAL A 189 -10.25 -0.12 -17.51
N LEU A 190 -8.94 0.11 -17.42
CA LEU A 190 -8.23 0.93 -18.38
C LEU A 190 -7.96 0.20 -19.71
N TRP A 191 -7.72 -1.11 -19.67
CA TRP A 191 -7.67 -1.95 -20.87
C TRP A 191 -8.97 -1.88 -21.67
N ASP A 192 -10.11 -2.05 -21.01
CA ASP A 192 -11.43 -1.98 -21.66
C ASP A 192 -11.67 -0.63 -22.36
N ARG A 193 -11.04 0.45 -21.88
CA ARG A 193 -11.13 1.78 -22.50
C ARG A 193 -10.18 1.97 -23.68
N LEU A 194 -9.06 1.26 -23.73
CA LEU A 194 -8.08 1.32 -24.82
C LEU A 194 -8.48 0.47 -26.03
N ASP A 195 -9.36 -0.51 -25.82
CA ASP A 195 -9.82 -1.42 -26.87
C ASP A 195 -11.10 -0.94 -27.58
N GLN A 196 -11.70 0.16 -27.10
CA GLN A 196 -12.84 0.85 -27.72
C GLN A 196 -12.36 1.87 -28.76
#